data_AF-A0A3M1CXS0-F1
#
_entry.id   AF-A0A3M1CXS0-F1
#
_cell.length_a   1.000
_cell.length_b   1.000
_cell.length_c   1.000
_cell.angle_alpha   90.00
_cell.angle_beta   90.00
_cell.angle_gamma   90.00
#
_symmetry.space_group_name_H-M   'P 1'
#
loop_
_entity.id
_entity.type
_entity.pdbx_description
1 polymer ?
#
loop_
_entity_poly.entity_id
_entity_poly.type
_entity_poly.pdbx_seq_one_letter_code
_entity_poly.pdbx_strand_id
1 'polypeptide(L)'
;MPFSWNTRPTDAARAAAQADRARVEHLAEARERAALLRRLGWPRDHALRRVVANHAWETTETGGPFLTEAELTDAVDAAYKVT
;
A
#
# COMPACT_ATOMS: atom_id res chain seq x y z
N MET A 1 -32.20 -22.70 -18.95
CA MET A 1 -30.96 -21.95 -18.64
C MET A 1 -30.62 -22.21 -17.19
N PRO A 2 -29.51 -22.89 -16.83
CA PRO A 2 -29.23 -23.14 -15.43
C PRO A 2 -28.49 -21.94 -14.84
N PHE A 3 -29.17 -21.21 -13.97
CA PHE A 3 -28.58 -20.27 -13.03
C PHE A 3 -27.76 -21.10 -12.03
N SER A 4 -26.43 -21.02 -12.14
CA SER A 4 -25.50 -21.64 -11.20
C SER A 4 -25.41 -20.75 -9.94
N TRP A 5 -26.10 -21.15 -8.88
CA TRP A 5 -25.97 -20.53 -7.54
C TRP A 5 -24.59 -20.79 -6.89
N ASN A 6 -23.74 -21.61 -7.51
CA ASN A 6 -22.50 -22.14 -6.94
C ASN A 6 -21.26 -21.82 -7.78
N THR A 7 -21.17 -20.63 -8.36
CA THR A 7 -19.91 -20.17 -8.97
C THR A 7 -18.95 -19.78 -7.85
N ARG A 8 -18.33 -20.78 -7.21
CA ARG A 8 -17.25 -20.55 -6.25
C ARG A 8 -16.12 -19.82 -7.00
N PRO A 9 -15.61 -18.70 -6.47
CA PRO A 9 -14.48 -18.03 -7.10
C PRO A 9 -13.31 -19.00 -7.23
N THR A 10 -12.74 -19.04 -8.43
CA THR A 10 -11.54 -19.84 -8.72
C THR A 10 -10.43 -19.47 -7.74
N ASP A 11 -9.48 -20.38 -7.51
CA ASP A 11 -8.33 -20.08 -6.64
C ASP A 11 -7.58 -18.82 -7.11
N ALA A 12 -7.51 -18.59 -8.44
CA ALA A 12 -6.96 -17.37 -9.03
C ALA A 12 -7.74 -16.10 -8.65
N ALA A 13 -9.08 -16.14 -8.69
CA ALA A 13 -9.91 -15.00 -8.30
C ALA A 13 -9.77 -14.68 -6.80
N ARG A 14 -9.63 -15.71 -5.95
CA ARG A 14 -9.39 -15.54 -4.51
C ARG A 14 -8.00 -14.97 -4.23
N ALA A 15 -6.97 -15.43 -4.94
CA ALA A 15 -5.61 -14.91 -4.82
C ALA A 15 -5.53 -13.44 -5.26
N ALA A 16 -6.18 -13.07 -6.36
CA ALA A 16 -6.25 -11.68 -6.81
C ALA A 16 -6.94 -10.76 -5.78
N ALA A 17 -8.06 -11.20 -5.22
CA ALA A 17 -8.77 -10.44 -4.18
C ALA A 17 -7.98 -10.35 -2.85
N GLN A 18 -7.13 -11.33 -2.55
CA GLN A 18 -6.22 -11.25 -1.40
C GLN A 18 -5.09 -10.26 -1.66
N ALA A 19 -4.48 -10.29 -2.86
CA ALA A 19 -3.42 -9.37 -3.24
C ALA A 19 -3.92 -7.92 -3.28
N ASP A 20 -5.14 -7.68 -3.75
CA ASP A 20 -5.75 -6.35 -3.78
C ASP A 20 -5.98 -5.81 -2.36
N ARG A 21 -6.53 -6.64 -1.46
CA ARG A 21 -6.69 -6.26 -0.04
C ARG A 21 -5.36 -5.91 0.61
N ALA A 22 -4.34 -6.74 0.41
CA ALA A 22 -3.02 -6.48 0.93
C ALA A 22 -2.45 -5.16 0.37
N ARG A 23 -2.59 -4.90 -0.94
CA ARG A 23 -2.17 -3.62 -1.54
C ARG A 23 -2.84 -2.41 -0.87
N VAL A 24 -4.15 -2.48 -0.63
CA VAL A 24 -4.91 -1.40 0.03
C VAL A 24 -4.42 -1.17 1.46
N GLU A 25 -4.15 -2.24 2.22
CA GLU A 25 -3.62 -2.18 3.58
C GLU A 25 -2.23 -1.51 3.61
N HIS A 26 -1.32 -1.94 2.74
CA HIS A 26 0.01 -1.33 2.63
C HIS A 26 -0.04 0.15 2.21
N LEU A 27 -0.99 0.52 1.34
CA LEU A 27 -1.17 1.91 0.94
C LEU A 27 -1.67 2.78 2.11
N ALA A 28 -2.58 2.25 2.93
CA ALA A 28 -3.04 2.92 4.14
C ALA A 28 -1.87 3.12 5.13
N GLU A 29 -1.07 2.09 5.35
CA GLU A 29 0.10 2.15 6.22
C GLU A 29 1.15 3.16 5.73
N ALA A 30 1.41 3.22 4.42
CA ALA A 30 2.30 4.24 3.84
C ALA A 30 1.82 5.67 4.13
N ARG A 31 0.50 5.91 4.03
CA ARG A 31 -0.11 7.21 4.35
C ARG A 31 -0.01 7.55 5.84
N GLU A 32 -0.25 6.59 6.71
CA GLU A 32 -0.14 6.77 8.16
C GLU A 32 1.30 7.09 8.59
N ARG A 33 2.28 6.37 8.03
CA ARG A 33 3.71 6.65 8.24
C ARG A 33 4.09 8.04 7.74
N ALA A 34 3.66 8.42 6.56
CA ALA A 34 3.91 9.76 6.03
C ALA A 34 3.29 10.84 6.91
N ALA A 35 2.06 10.65 7.38
CA ALA A 35 1.39 11.57 8.29
C ALA A 35 2.10 11.68 9.64
N LEU A 36 2.61 10.57 10.18
CA LEU A 36 3.42 10.56 11.39
C LEU A 36 4.74 11.31 11.20
N LEU A 37 5.47 11.05 10.12
CA LEU A 37 6.73 11.74 9.80
C LEU A 37 6.52 13.24 9.66
N ARG A 38 5.42 13.66 9.03
CA ARG A 38 5.02 15.07 8.98
C ARG A 38 4.79 15.67 10.35
N ARG A 39 4.02 14.99 11.22
CA ARG A 39 3.75 15.45 12.60
C ARG A 39 5.02 15.55 13.44
N LEU A 40 6.00 14.69 13.17
CA LEU A 40 7.33 14.71 13.79
C LEU A 40 8.26 15.80 13.21
N GLY A 41 7.78 16.61 12.25
CA GLY A 41 8.53 17.72 11.68
C GLY A 41 9.55 17.32 10.59
N TRP A 42 9.48 16.11 10.06
CA TRP A 42 10.39 15.69 8.99
C TRP A 42 10.03 16.38 7.66
N PRO A 43 11.03 16.84 6.89
CA PRO A 43 10.81 17.30 5.52
C PRO A 43 10.22 16.20 4.64
N ARG A 44 9.39 16.59 3.65
CA ARG A 44 8.73 15.69 2.70
C ARG A 44 9.70 14.68 2.08
N ASP A 45 10.84 15.16 1.57
CA ASP A 45 11.82 14.29 0.88
C ASP A 45 12.48 13.29 1.82
N HIS A 46 12.56 13.61 3.11
CA HIS A 46 13.02 12.65 4.12
C HIS A 46 11.92 11.62 4.41
N ALA A 47 10.66 12.04 4.50
CA ALA A 47 9.55 11.13 4.68
C ALA A 47 9.40 10.15 3.51
N LEU A 48 9.52 10.63 2.27
CA LEU A 48 9.47 9.78 1.07
C LEU A 48 10.56 8.71 1.10
N ARG A 49 11.82 9.11 1.36
CA ARG A 49 12.94 8.15 1.46
C ARG A 49 12.69 7.09 2.53
N ARG A 50 12.14 7.49 3.69
CA ARG A 50 11.84 6.56 4.79
C ARG A 50 10.70 5.60 4.44
N VAL A 51 9.63 6.10 3.82
CA VAL A 51 8.49 5.29 3.41
C VAL A 51 8.90 4.27 2.33
N VAL A 52 9.68 4.70 1.34
CA VAL A 52 10.24 3.80 0.30
C VAL A 52 11.16 2.76 0.92
N ALA A 53 12.08 3.16 1.80
CA ALA A 53 12.99 2.22 2.47
C ALA A 53 12.26 1.17 3.31
N ASN A 54 11.22 1.58 4.05
CA ASN A 54 10.41 0.66 4.85
C ASN A 54 9.66 -0.33 3.95
N HIS A 55 9.06 0.14 2.85
CA HIS A 55 8.37 -0.74 1.92
C HIS A 55 9.32 -1.71 1.22
N ALA A 56 10.52 -1.25 0.84
CA ALA A 56 11.56 -2.10 0.27
C ALA A 56 11.98 -3.21 1.26
N TRP A 57 12.13 -2.88 2.54
CA TRP A 57 12.46 -3.87 3.57
C TRP A 57 11.33 -4.91 3.75
N GLU A 58 10.08 -4.46 3.84
CA GLU A 58 8.90 -5.34 3.95
C GLU A 58 8.75 -6.29 2.76
N THR A 59 8.98 -5.78 1.55
CA THR A 59 8.91 -6.61 0.33
C THR A 59 10.02 -7.65 0.28
N THR A 60 11.24 -7.31 0.74
CA THR A 60 12.35 -8.27 0.81
C THR A 60 12.18 -9.36 1.86
N GLU A 61 11.60 -9.03 3.02
CA GLU A 61 11.46 -9.98 4.15
C GLU A 61 10.18 -10.85 4.04
N THR A 62 9.10 -10.26 3.54
CA THR A 62 7.75 -10.86 3.64
C THR A 62 7.18 -11.29 2.29
N GLY A 63 7.85 -10.95 1.18
CA GLY A 63 7.32 -11.18 -0.18
C GLY A 63 5.98 -10.47 -0.43
N GLY A 64 5.72 -9.38 0.31
CA GLY A 64 4.46 -8.64 0.31
C GLY A 64 4.14 -7.96 -1.02
N PRO A 65 2.91 -7.45 -1.20
CA PRO A 65 2.49 -6.82 -2.45
C PRO A 65 3.34 -5.59 -2.76
N PHE A 66 3.76 -5.47 -4.01
CA PHE A 66 4.56 -4.36 -4.50
C PHE A 66 3.66 -3.14 -4.71
N LEU A 67 3.76 -2.16 -3.81
CA LEU A 67 3.37 -0.79 -4.15
C LEU A 67 4.41 -0.24 -5.11
N THR A 68 3.93 0.45 -6.12
CA THR A 68 4.82 1.16 -7.04
C THR A 68 5.41 2.39 -6.35
N GLU A 69 6.57 2.85 -6.82
CA GLU A 69 7.18 4.09 -6.33
C GLU A 69 6.25 5.31 -6.48
N ALA A 70 5.45 5.32 -7.55
CA ALA A 70 4.43 6.35 -7.78
C ALA A 70 3.36 6.36 -6.67
N GLU A 71 2.85 5.18 -6.27
CA GLU A 71 1.87 5.08 -5.19
C GLU A 71 2.41 5.53 -3.84
N LEU A 72 3.67 5.20 -3.55
CA LEU A 72 4.34 5.65 -2.34
C LEU A 72 4.55 7.18 -2.36
N THR A 73 4.89 7.72 -3.53
CA THR A 73 5.02 9.17 -3.73
C THR A 73 3.68 9.88 -3.52
N ASP A 74 2.61 9.38 -4.13
CA ASP A 74 1.26 9.91 -3.98
C ASP A 74 0.76 9.84 -2.54
N ALA A 75 1.05 8.73 -1.83
CA ALA A 75 0.71 8.58 -0.42
C ALA A 75 1.41 9.63 0.47
N VAL A 76 2.69 9.90 0.20
CA VAL A 76 3.45 10.93 0.91
C VAL A 76 2.93 12.32 0.55
N ASP A 77 2.68 12.60 -0.73
CA ASP A 77 2.14 13.88 -1.17
C ASP A 77 0.77 14.18 -0.56
N ALA A 78 -0.11 13.19 -0.50
CA ALA A 78 -1.41 13.34 0.14
C ALA A 78 -1.28 13.74 1.62
N ALA A 79 -0.32 13.17 2.34
CA ALA A 79 -0.07 13.52 3.74
C ALA A 79 0.50 14.93 3.92
N TYR A 80 1.32 15.40 2.97
CA TYR A 80 2.02 16.69 3.06
C TYR A 80 1.28 17.87 2.42
N LYS A 81 0.26 17.63 1.58
CA LYS A 81 -0.58 18.67 0.97
C LYS A 81 -1.59 19.33 1.92
N VAL A 82 -1.84 18.76 3.10
CA VAL A 82 -2.75 19.36 4.10
C VAL A 82 -2.05 20.56 4.74
N THR A 83 -2.22 21.73 4.11
CA THR A 83 -1.88 23.05 4.64
C THR A 83 -3.17 23.73 5.07
#